data_AF-A0A3D2U9Y1-F1
#
_entry.id   AF-A0A3D2U9Y1-F1
#
_cell.length_a   1.000
_cell.length_b   1.000
_cell.length_c   1.000
_cell.angle_alpha   90.00
_cell.angle_beta   90.00
_cell.angle_gamma   90.00
#
_symmetry.space_group_name_H-M   'P 1'
#
loop_
_entity.id
_entity.type
_entity.pdbx_description
1 polymer ?
#
loop_
_entity_poly.entity_id
_entity_poly.type
_entity_poly.pdbx_seq_one_letter_code
_entity_poly.pdbx_strand_id
1 'polypeptide(L)'
;MTSTRAQGVAEVLWELKRASMIGKYTTVARRAGFSAGSKGRAMMTCMKTVRRDWPHLQWWRAVPDDGKVERDSDHATLLIEGGYDVVDDEADEEKSLVTDFEEQVMTWEEESGTETDAEAEAPTQ
;
A
#
# COMPACT_ATOMS: atom_id res chain seq x y z
N MET A 1 -10.25 21.81 1.92
CA MET A 1 -9.20 21.36 2.86
C MET A 1 -8.84 19.94 2.51
N THR A 2 -7.58 19.70 2.16
CA THR A 2 -7.10 18.35 1.93
C THR A 2 -6.95 17.64 3.28
N SER A 3 -7.42 16.40 3.36
CA SER A 3 -7.34 15.62 4.60
C SER A 3 -5.86 15.41 4.97
N THR A 4 -5.50 15.58 6.24
CA THR A 4 -4.14 15.29 6.75
C THR A 4 -3.67 13.88 6.36
N ARG A 5 -4.61 12.91 6.33
CA ARG A 5 -4.32 11.54 5.86
C ARG A 5 -3.94 11.50 4.38
N ALA A 6 -4.64 12.24 3.53
CA ALA A 6 -4.35 12.28 2.10
C ALA A 6 -3.00 12.94 1.81
N GLN A 7 -2.65 13.97 2.57
CA GLN A 7 -1.32 14.58 2.50
C GLN A 7 -0.23 13.59 2.92
N GLY A 8 -0.41 12.87 4.03
CA GLY A 8 0.53 11.82 4.45
C GLY A 8 0.69 10.73 3.38
N VAL A 9 -0.40 10.24 2.78
CA VAL A 9 -0.31 9.25 1.68
C VAL A 9 0.43 9.82 0.47
N ALA A 10 0.17 11.07 0.10
CA ALA A 10 0.85 11.72 -1.01
C ALA A 10 2.37 11.81 -0.79
N GLU A 11 2.82 12.07 0.44
CA GLU A 11 4.25 12.07 0.79
C GLU A 11 4.87 10.68 0.64
N VAL A 12 4.19 9.62 1.10
CA VAL A 12 4.70 8.24 0.94
C VAL A 12 4.73 7.82 -0.54
N LEU A 13 3.71 8.18 -1.32
CA LEU A 13 3.71 7.92 -2.76
C LEU A 13 4.85 8.66 -3.48
N TRP A 14 5.21 9.85 -3.01
CA TRP A 14 6.36 10.57 -3.53
C TRP A 14 7.68 9.85 -3.25
N GLU A 15 7.84 9.27 -2.05
CA GLU A 15 8.99 8.43 -1.70
C GLU A 15 9.07 7.21 -2.62
N LEU A 16 7.95 6.49 -2.80
CA LEU A 16 7.85 5.35 -3.72
C LEU A 16 8.24 5.70 -5.15
N LYS A 17 7.73 6.83 -5.65
CA LYS A 17 8.06 7.34 -6.98
C LYS A 17 9.54 7.64 -7.13
N ARG A 18 10.19 8.25 -6.13
CA ARG A 18 11.65 8.50 -6.16
C ARG A 18 12.45 7.20 -6.12
N ALA A 19 12.00 6.24 -5.33
CA ALA A 19 12.66 4.94 -5.19
C ALA A 19 12.40 4.01 -6.37
N SER A 20 11.54 4.40 -7.32
CA SER A 20 11.05 3.54 -8.41
C SER A 20 10.46 2.21 -7.93
N MET A 21 9.88 2.21 -6.73
CA MET A 21 9.27 1.04 -6.10
C MET A 21 7.76 1.23 -5.94
N ILE A 22 7.10 0.19 -5.46
CA ILE A 22 5.67 0.17 -5.09
C ILE A 22 5.49 -0.17 -3.61
N GLY A 23 4.28 0.00 -3.08
CA GLY A 23 3.98 -0.28 -1.67
C GLY A 23 2.60 -0.88 -1.47
N LYS A 24 2.46 -1.73 -0.45
CA LYS A 24 1.17 -2.31 -0.04
C LYS A 24 0.32 -1.28 0.72
N TYR A 25 -1.00 -1.35 0.60
CA TYR A 25 -1.93 -0.41 1.25
C TYR A 25 -1.74 -0.32 2.76
N THR A 26 -1.51 -1.44 3.46
CA THR A 26 -1.23 -1.41 4.90
C THR A 26 0.03 -0.63 5.23
N THR A 27 1.13 -0.90 4.52
CA THR A 27 2.43 -0.23 4.73
C THR A 27 2.32 1.27 4.46
N VAL A 28 1.72 1.66 3.33
CA VAL A 28 1.58 3.06 2.94
C VAL A 28 0.69 3.82 3.94
N ALA A 29 -0.42 3.21 4.38
CA ALA A 29 -1.30 3.85 5.37
C ALA A 29 -0.60 4.01 6.73
N ARG A 30 0.09 2.96 7.22
CA ARG A 30 0.84 3.00 8.49
C ARG A 30 1.88 4.12 8.46
N ARG A 31 2.62 4.22 7.36
CA ARG A 31 3.63 5.27 7.16
C ARG A 31 3.01 6.67 7.11
N ALA A 32 1.82 6.81 6.54
CA ALA A 32 1.03 8.03 6.56
C ALA A 32 0.35 8.33 7.92
N GLY A 33 0.60 7.51 8.95
CA GLY A 33 0.13 7.73 10.32
C GLY A 33 -1.28 7.23 10.61
N PHE A 34 -1.82 6.31 9.81
CA PHE A 34 -3.14 5.72 10.07
C PHE A 34 -3.23 4.24 9.63
N SER A 35 -4.31 3.56 10.00
CA SER A 35 -4.55 2.18 9.52
C SER A 35 -5.29 2.19 8.18
N ALA A 36 -4.90 1.29 7.26
CA ALA A 36 -5.59 1.10 5.99
C ALA A 36 -7.06 0.66 6.16
N GLY A 37 -7.44 0.23 7.37
CA GLY A 37 -8.77 -0.27 7.70
C GLY A 37 -9.01 -1.68 7.16
N SER A 38 -10.18 -2.25 7.46
CA SER A 38 -10.54 -3.59 7.00
C SER A 38 -10.45 -3.69 5.48
N LYS A 39 -9.62 -4.63 4.98
CA LYS A 39 -9.38 -4.83 3.53
C LYS A 39 -8.98 -3.53 2.79
N GLY A 40 -8.25 -2.64 3.46
CA GLY A 40 -7.78 -1.38 2.85
C GLY A 40 -8.86 -0.32 2.57
N ARG A 41 -10.09 -0.44 3.09
CA ARG A 41 -11.19 0.49 2.76
C ARG A 41 -10.91 1.95 3.12
N ALA A 42 -10.23 2.20 4.24
CA ALA A 42 -9.88 3.57 4.61
C ALA A 42 -8.82 4.14 3.66
N MET A 43 -7.87 3.31 3.24
CA MET A 43 -6.86 3.66 2.26
C MET A 43 -7.48 3.97 0.88
N MET A 44 -8.38 3.11 0.38
CA MET A 44 -9.08 3.36 -0.89
C MET A 44 -9.86 4.68 -0.89
N THR A 45 -10.50 5.01 0.24
CA THR A 45 -11.21 6.30 0.39
C THR A 45 -10.24 7.47 0.35
N CYS A 46 -9.09 7.34 1.02
CA CYS A 46 -8.03 8.34 1.00
C CYS A 46 -7.45 8.51 -0.41
N MET A 47 -7.24 7.40 -1.12
CA MET A 47 -6.71 7.37 -2.48
C MET A 47 -7.57 8.15 -3.46
N LYS A 48 -8.90 8.15 -3.31
CA LYS A 48 -9.80 9.00 -4.13
C LYS A 48 -9.46 10.49 -4.01
N THR A 49 -9.08 10.95 -2.82
CA THR A 49 -8.65 12.34 -2.61
C THR A 49 -7.28 12.58 -3.21
N VAL A 50 -6.36 11.63 -3.04
CA VAL A 50 -5.01 11.73 -3.63
C VAL A 50 -5.07 11.78 -5.17
N ARG A 51 -5.89 10.94 -5.80
CA ARG A 51 -6.10 10.94 -7.27
C ARG A 51 -6.60 12.30 -7.77
N ARG A 52 -7.43 12.98 -7.00
CA ARG A 52 -8.00 14.28 -7.36
C ARG A 52 -7.01 15.43 -7.14
N ASP A 53 -6.35 15.46 -5.97
CA ASP A 53 -5.52 16.59 -5.55
C ASP A 53 -4.07 16.46 -6.09
N TRP A 54 -3.59 15.24 -6.32
CA TRP A 54 -2.25 14.93 -6.83
C TRP A 54 -2.24 13.83 -7.92
N PRO A 55 -2.85 14.07 -9.09
CA PRO A 55 -2.89 13.07 -10.17
C PRO A 55 -1.50 12.68 -10.71
N HIS A 56 -0.50 13.55 -10.57
CA HIS A 56 0.87 13.36 -11.07
C HIS A 56 1.76 12.48 -10.17
N LEU A 57 1.27 12.11 -8.98
CA LEU A 57 2.02 11.37 -7.97
C LEU A 57 2.09 9.86 -8.23
N GLN A 58 1.59 9.38 -9.38
CA GLN A 58 1.61 7.97 -9.77
C GLN A 58 1.01 7.09 -8.66
N TRP A 59 -0.21 7.44 -8.26
CA TRP A 59 -0.98 6.76 -7.21
C TRP A 59 -1.11 5.24 -7.40
N TRP A 60 -0.97 4.76 -8.64
CA TRP A 60 -0.94 3.34 -9.03
C TRP A 60 0.20 2.55 -8.37
N ARG A 61 1.23 3.23 -7.84
CA ARG A 61 2.34 2.61 -7.09
C ARG A 61 1.93 2.02 -5.73
N ALA A 62 0.73 2.35 -5.23
CA ALA A 62 0.19 1.69 -4.06
C ALA A 62 -0.78 0.59 -4.52
N VAL A 63 -0.59 -0.63 -4.02
CA VAL A 63 -1.41 -1.81 -4.37
C VAL A 63 -2.09 -2.39 -3.14
N PRO A 64 -3.25 -3.06 -3.30
CA PRO A 64 -3.88 -3.82 -2.23
C PRO A 64 -2.93 -4.89 -1.68
N ASP A 65 -3.03 -5.18 -0.38
CA ASP A 65 -2.20 -6.20 0.27
C ASP A 65 -2.42 -7.60 -0.32
N ASP A 66 -3.62 -7.86 -0.83
CA ASP A 66 -3.99 -9.10 -1.52
C ASP A 66 -3.46 -9.17 -2.97
N GLY A 67 -2.84 -8.09 -3.49
CA GLY A 67 -2.35 -8.01 -4.88
C GLY A 67 -3.45 -7.98 -5.95
N LYS A 68 -4.73 -7.95 -5.56
CA LYS A 68 -5.88 -7.98 -6.48
C LYS A 68 -6.36 -6.57 -6.81
N VAL A 69 -6.29 -6.18 -8.07
CA VAL A 69 -6.84 -4.93 -8.62
C VAL A 69 -8.07 -5.21 -9.47
N GLU A 70 -8.93 -4.21 -9.68
CA GLU A 70 -10.07 -4.35 -10.59
C GLU A 70 -9.57 -4.54 -12.02
N ARG A 71 -10.13 -5.53 -12.73
CA ARG A 71 -9.83 -5.83 -14.13
C ARG A 71 -10.24 -4.65 -15.00
N ASP A 72 -9.44 -4.35 -16.03
CA ASP A 72 -9.65 -3.22 -16.96
C ASP A 72 -9.74 -1.83 -16.28
N SER A 73 -9.30 -1.72 -15.03
CA SER A 73 -9.24 -0.44 -14.33
C SER A 73 -8.01 0.38 -14.74
N ASP A 74 -8.07 1.70 -14.57
CA ASP A 74 -6.91 2.57 -14.74
C ASP A 74 -5.70 2.07 -13.94
N HIS A 75 -5.94 1.45 -12.78
CA HIS A 75 -4.88 0.94 -11.93
C HIS A 75 -4.14 -0.22 -12.59
N ALA A 76 -4.88 -1.20 -13.12
CA ALA A 76 -4.29 -2.34 -13.84
C ALA A 76 -3.51 -1.88 -15.08
N THR A 77 -4.08 -0.98 -15.88
CA THR A 77 -3.41 -0.43 -17.08
C THR A 77 -2.10 0.29 -16.72
N LEU A 78 -2.12 1.13 -15.67
CA LEU A 78 -0.94 1.89 -15.25
C LEU A 78 0.15 0.99 -14.64
N LEU A 79 -0.22 -0.13 -14.03
CA LEU A 79 0.74 -1.13 -13.55
C LEU A 79 1.44 -1.82 -14.72
N ILE A 80 0.68 -2.22 -15.75
CA ILE A 80 1.24 -2.79 -16.98
C ILE A 80 2.18 -1.79 -17.67
N GLU A 81 1.76 -0.52 -17.80
CA GLU A 81 2.62 0.55 -18.34
C GLU A 81 3.86 0.82 -17.45
N GLY A 82 3.74 0.58 -16.15
CA GLY A 82 4.83 0.65 -15.18
C GLY A 82 5.82 -0.51 -15.26
N GLY A 83 5.53 -1.54 -16.07
CA GLY A 83 6.36 -2.74 -16.24
C GLY A 83 6.05 -3.87 -15.25
N TYR A 84 4.86 -3.88 -14.63
CA TYR A 84 4.40 -4.96 -13.77
C TYR A 84 3.55 -5.96 -14.56
N ASP A 85 3.75 -7.25 -14.28
CA ASP A 85 2.91 -8.30 -14.84
C ASP A 85 1.57 -8.37 -14.07
N VAL A 86 0.47 -8.24 -14.82
CA VAL A 86 -0.89 -8.30 -14.28
C VAL A 86 -1.61 -9.43 -15.00
N VAL A 87 -2.05 -10.43 -14.24
CA VAL A 87 -2.71 -11.64 -14.75
C VAL A 87 -4.17 -11.65 -14.28
N ASP A 88 -5.09 -12.17 -15.09
CA ASP A 88 -6.50 -12.31 -14.67
C ASP A 88 -6.62 -13.30 -13.49
N ASP A 89 -7.43 -12.97 -12.49
CA ASP A 89 -7.64 -13.82 -11.32
C ASP A 89 -8.60 -14.97 -11.69
N GLU A 90 -8.12 -16.22 -11.65
CA GLU A 90 -8.95 -17.38 -12.01
C GLU A 90 -10.14 -17.60 -11.06
N ALA A 91 -10.11 -17.03 -9.85
CA ALA A 91 -11.19 -17.15 -8.88
C ALA A 91 -12.23 -16.01 -8.99
N ASP A 92 -11.90 -14.91 -9.67
CA ASP A 92 -12.73 -13.70 -9.72
C ASP A 92 -12.53 -12.98 -11.06
N GLU A 93 -13.45 -13.19 -12.00
CA GLU A 93 -13.38 -12.75 -13.40
C GLU A 93 -13.27 -11.21 -13.55
N GLU A 94 -13.65 -10.47 -12.50
CA GLU A 94 -13.66 -9.01 -12.41
C GLU A 94 -12.36 -8.45 -11.81
N LYS A 95 -11.41 -9.31 -11.42
CA LYS A 95 -10.15 -8.90 -10.80
C LYS A 95 -8.95 -9.43 -11.57
N SER A 96 -7.87 -8.68 -11.46
CA SER A 96 -6.56 -9.10 -11.93
C SER A 96 -5.59 -9.11 -10.76
N LEU A 97 -4.72 -10.10 -10.73
CA LEU A 97 -3.67 -10.30 -9.75
C LEU A 97 -2.36 -9.75 -10.31
N VAL A 98 -1.74 -8.84 -9.58
CA VAL A 98 -0.40 -8.36 -9.91
C VAL A 98 0.59 -9.44 -9.48
N THR A 99 1.36 -9.99 -10.43
CA THR A 99 2.41 -10.98 -10.17
C THR A 99 3.77 -10.28 -10.04
N ASP A 100 4.73 -10.92 -9.37
CA ASP A 100 6.13 -10.42 -9.23
C ASP A 100 6.31 -9.04 -8.57
N PHE A 101 5.26 -8.52 -7.93
CA PHE A 101 5.30 -7.20 -7.31
C PHE A 101 5.98 -7.24 -5.92
N GLU A 102 6.01 -8.40 -5.26
CA GLU A 102 6.54 -8.56 -3.90
C GLU A 102 8.03 -8.24 -3.80
N GLU A 103 8.81 -8.51 -4.85
CA GLU A 103 10.26 -8.19 -4.90
C GLU A 103 10.52 -6.68 -5.07
N GLN A 104 9.54 -5.94 -5.59
CA GLN A 104 9.63 -4.49 -5.81
C GLN A 104 8.86 -3.68 -4.76
N VAL A 105 8.31 -4.35 -3.74
CA VAL A 105 7.74 -3.68 -2.59
C VAL A 105 8.86 -3.03 -1.81
N MET A 106 8.81 -1.70 -1.71
CA MET A 106 9.68 -0.99 -0.80
C MET A 106 9.40 -1.50 0.61
N THR A 107 10.41 -2.14 1.19
CA THR A 107 10.37 -2.50 2.59
C THR A 107 11.09 -1.39 3.32
N TRP A 108 10.33 -0.53 3.98
CA TRP A 108 10.91 0.31 5.00
C TRP A 108 11.25 -0.66 6.12
N GLU A 109 12.52 -0.75 6.50
CA GLU A 109 12.91 -1.43 7.73
C GLU A 109 12.10 -0.78 8.86
N GLU A 110 10.95 -1.40 9.18
CA GLU A 110 10.32 -1.21 10.46
C GLU A 110 11.39 -1.70 11.43
N GLU A 111 12.07 -0.76 12.12
CA GLU A 111 12.66 -1.04 13.41
C GLU A 111 11.53 -1.64 14.23
N SER A 112 11.46 -2.96 14.15
CA SER A 112 10.39 -3.76 14.67
C SER A 112 10.62 -3.68 16.15
N GLY A 113 9.90 -2.77 16.81
CA GLY A 113 9.80 -2.72 18.26
C GLY A 113 9.27 -4.06 18.76
N THR A 114 10.18 -5.01 18.89
CA THR A 114 10.07 -6.23 19.68
C THR A 114 11.14 -6.13 20.75
N GLU A 115 10.96 -5.18 21.67
CA GLU A 115 11.34 -5.36 23.06
C GLU A 115 10.03 -5.52 23.84
N THR A 116 9.40 -6.68 23.68
CA THR A 116 8.58 -7.27 24.74
C THR A 116 9.37 -8.45 25.25
N ASP A 117 10.38 -8.17 26.06
CA ASP A 117 10.80 -9.13 27.07
C ASP A 117 10.01 -8.79 28.34
N ALA A 118 8.87 -9.47 28.43
CA ALA A 118 8.10 -9.53 29.66
C ALA A 118 8.80 -10.53 30.59
N GLU A 119 9.86 -10.10 31.28
CA GLU A 119 10.38 -10.82 32.44
C GLU A 119 9.48 -10.52 33.65
N ALA A 120 8.34 -11.19 33.67
CA ALA A 120 7.54 -11.38 34.87
C ALA A 120 7.66 -12.85 35.30
N GLU A 121 8.75 -13.19 36.00
CA GLU A 121 8.76 -14.30 36.95
C GLU A 121 9.29 -13.80 38.30
N ALA A 122 8.37 -13.43 39.19
CA ALA A 122 8.58 -13.62 40.61
C ALA A 122 8.17 -15.06 40.94
N PRO A 123 9.01 -15.81 41.66
CA PRO A 123 8.52 -16.28 42.96
C PRO A 123 9.58 -16.19 44.08
N THR A 124 9.11 -15.61 45.19
CA THR A 124 9.39 -15.93 46.60
C THR A 124 10.53 -16.90 46.94
N GLN A 125 11.52 -16.41 47.68
CA GLN A 125 11.94 -17.03 48.95
C GLN A 125 12.48 -15.99 49.95
#